data_AF-A0A8T4YQ64-F1
#
_entry.id   AF-A0A8T4YQ64-F1
#
_cell.length_a   1.000
_cell.length_b   1.000
_cell.length_c   1.000
_cell.angle_alpha   90.00
_cell.angle_beta   90.00
_cell.angle_gamma   90.00
#
_symmetry.space_group_name_H-M   'P 1'
#
loop_
_entity.id
_entity.type
_entity.pdbx_description
1 polymer ?
#
loop_
_entity_poly.entity_id
_entity_poly.type
_entity_poly.pdbx_seq_one_letter_code
_entity_poly.pdbx_strand_id
1 'polypeptide(L)' 'MNSIVTSNALNIKAKIACEGANGPTTVEAEQILHERGVLVCRTLLPMAEA' A
#
# COMPACT_ATOMS: atom_id res chain seq x y z
N MET A 1 2.28 -8.19 -9.02
CA MET A 1 1.15 -7.40 -9.56
C MET A 1 0.66 -6.53 -8.43
N ASN A 2 0.44 -5.24 -8.69
CA ASN A 2 0.10 -4.27 -7.65
C ASN A 2 -1.43 -4.06 -7.64
N SER A 3 -2.03 -4.16 -6.46
CA SER A 3 -3.49 -4.03 -6.27
C SER A 3 -3.89 -2.63 -5.80
N ILE A 4 -2.97 -1.91 -5.15
CA ILE A 4 -3.17 -0.53 -4.71
C ILE A 4 -2.19 0.35 -5.50
N VAL A 5 -2.77 1.22 -6.32
CA VAL A 5 -2.07 2.09 -7.29
C VAL A 5 -2.67 3.49 -7.18
N THR A 6 -1.99 4.49 -7.74
CA THR A 6 -2.43 5.90 -7.68
C THR A 6 -3.87 6.11 -8.13
N SER A 7 -4.32 5.39 -9.17
CA SER A 7 -5.67 5.50 -9.71
C SER A 7 -6.78 5.03 -8.78
N ASN A 8 -6.47 4.21 -7.77
CA ASN A 8 -7.46 3.71 -6.80
C ASN A 8 -7.19 4.15 -5.36
N ALA A 9 -5.99 4.65 -5.05
CA ALA A 9 -5.59 5.05 -3.70
C ALA A 9 -6.56 6.09 -3.08
N LEU A 10 -7.04 7.05 -3.86
CA LEU A 10 -8.00 8.08 -3.40
C LEU A 10 -9.37 7.51 -3.00
N ASN A 11 -9.75 6.34 -3.52
CA ASN A 11 -11.04 5.72 -3.25
C ASN A 11 -11.03 4.86 -1.98
N ILE A 12 -9.87 4.58 -1.41
CA ILE A 12 -9.74 3.78 -0.18
C ILE A 12 -10.31 4.58 0.99
N LYS A 13 -11.26 3.97 1.72
CA LYS A 13 -11.94 4.55 2.90
C LYS A 13 -11.44 3.98 4.23
N ALA A 14 -10.52 3.02 4.18
CA ALA A 14 -9.96 2.39 5.36
C ALA A 14 -9.09 3.37 6.16
N LYS A 15 -9.03 3.19 7.48
CA LYS A 15 -8.11 3.93 8.37
C LYS A 15 -6.76 3.23 8.52
N ILE A 16 -6.76 1.91 8.33
CA ILE A 16 -5.58 1.05 8.41
C ILE A 16 -5.65 0.06 7.24
N ALA A 17 -4.52 -0.14 6.57
CA ALA A 17 -4.34 -1.17 5.54
C ALA A 17 -3.15 -2.06 5.93
N CYS A 18 -3.37 -3.35 6.15
CA CYS A 18 -2.29 -4.32 6.37
C CYS A 18 -2.05 -5.13 5.12
N GLU A 19 -0.83 -5.11 4.60
CA GLU A 19 -0.43 -5.90 3.44
C GLU A 19 -0.26 -7.37 3.83
N GLY A 20 -1.18 -8.22 3.39
CA GLY A 20 -1.04 -9.67 3.46
C GLY A 20 -0.22 -10.26 2.31
N ALA A 21 -0.09 -9.51 1.21
CA ALA A 21 0.74 -9.85 0.06
C ALA A 21 2.04 -9.05 0.08
N ASN A 22 3.04 -9.47 -0.70
CA ASN A 22 4.29 -8.74 -0.82
C ASN A 22 4.22 -7.65 -1.90
N GLY A 23 4.44 -6.40 -1.50
CA GLY A 23 4.41 -5.23 -2.39
C GLY A 23 3.12 -5.00 -3.18
N PRO A 24 1.90 -5.19 -2.64
CA PRO A 24 0.67 -4.92 -3.38
C PRO A 24 0.42 -3.42 -3.59
N THR A 25 1.10 -2.54 -2.86
CA THR A 25 0.92 -1.08 -2.89
C THR A 25 2.12 -0.42 -3.58
N THR A 26 1.89 0.43 -4.57
CA THR A 26 2.98 1.22 -5.16
C THR A 26 3.44 2.32 -4.20
N VAL A 27 4.69 2.77 -4.34
CA VAL A 27 5.26 3.84 -3.50
C VAL A 27 4.42 5.12 -3.59
N GLU A 28 3.96 5.48 -4.79
CA GLU A 28 3.14 6.68 -5.01
C GLU A 28 1.73 6.53 -4.39
N ALA A 29 1.16 5.33 -4.42
CA ALA A 29 -0.12 5.06 -3.77
C ALA A 29 0.00 5.10 -2.25
N GLU A 30 1.10 4.60 -1.70
CA GLU A 30 1.40 4.66 -0.26
C GLU A 30 1.59 6.11 0.21
N GLN A 31 2.25 6.97 -0.58
CA GLN A 31 2.33 8.40 -0.30
C GLN A 31 0.94 9.04 -0.18
N ILE A 32 0.04 8.76 -1.14
CA ILE A 32 -1.34 9.26 -1.11
C ILE A 32 -2.08 8.77 0.14
N LEU A 33 -1.92 7.50 0.51
CA LEU A 33 -2.54 6.92 1.70
C LEU A 33 -2.01 7.57 2.99
N HIS A 34 -0.69 7.78 3.06
CA HIS A 34 -0.03 8.43 4.20
C HIS A 34 -0.48 9.89 4.38
N GLU A 35 -0.54 10.68 3.30
CA GLU A 35 -1.06 12.06 3.33
C GLU A 35 -2.51 12.14 3.80
N ARG A 36 -3.31 11.11 3.50
CA ARG A 36 -4.71 10.99 3.93
C ARG A 36 -4.87 10.43 5.35
N GLY A 37 -3.77 10.17 6.06
CA GLY A 37 -3.77 9.63 7.41
C GLY A 37 -4.16 8.15 7.49
N VAL A 38 -4.04 7.40 6.40
CA VAL A 38 -4.22 5.95 6.39
C VAL A 38 -2.91 5.30 6.81
N LEU A 39 -2.96 4.52 7.89
CA LEU A 39 -1.80 3.75 8.33
C LEU A 39 -1.62 2.52 7.45
N VAL A 40 -0.48 2.40 6.77
CA VAL A 40 -0.12 1.22 5.98
C VAL A 40 0.86 0.36 6.78
N CYS A 41 0.49 -0.88 7.06
CA CYS A 41 1.36 -1.87 7.68
C CYS A 41 1.87 -2.84 6.61
N ARG A 42 3.19 -2.88 6.44
CA ARG A 42 3.85 -3.71 5.42
C ARG A 42 3.93 -5.16 5.87
N THR A 43 3.97 -6.07 4.90
CA THR A 43 4.33 -7.46 5.19
C THR A 43 5.79 -7.55 5.66
N LEU A 44 6.06 -8.47 6.57
CA LEU A 44 7.40 -8.74 7.09
C LEU A 44 8.27 -9.58 6.14
N LEU A 45 7.68 -10.12 5.06
CA LEU A 45 8.41 -10.96 4.11
C LEU A 45 9.34 -10.08 3.26
N PRO A 46 10.68 -10.20 3.40
CA PRO A 46 11.59 -9.49 2.53
C PRO A 46 11.46 -10.05 1.10
N MET A 47 11.33 -9.18 0.09
CA MET A 47 11.58 -9.60 -1.29
C MET A 47 13.10 -9.80 -1.43
N ALA A 48 13.53 -10.94 -1.99
CA ALA A 48 14.79 -10.98 -2.69
C ALA A 48 14.54 -10.37 -4.07
N GLU A 49 15.22 -9.27 -4.39
CA GLU A 49 15.33 -8.78 -5.76
C GLU A 49 16.07 -9.85 -6.59
N ALA A 50 15.41 -10.35 -7.64
CA ALA A 50 16.03 -11.14 -8.69
C ALA A 50 15.67 -10.48 -10.03
#